data_AF-A0A1G2QI00-F1
#
_entry.id   AF-A0A1G2QI00-F1
#
_cell.length_a   1.000
_cell.length_b   1.000
_cell.length_c   1.000
_cell.angle_alpha   90.00
_cell.angle_beta   90.00
_cell.angle_gamma   90.00
#
_symmetry.space_group_name_H-M   'P 1'
#
loop_
_entity.id
_entity.type
_entity.pdbx_description
1 polymer ?
#
loop_
_entity_poly.entity_id
_entity_poly.type
_entity_poly.pdbx_seq_one_letter_code
_entity_poly.pdbx_strand_id
1 'polypeptide(L)'
;MIKSFPRQALGVLRCPCDSGLLEINNEGQLIENGQVLCAKNPQHRYQIIDGILRLMPALDELKPELQSEIKARDQEASTYDNKLSSRFDKELRSTLEVIRSVRHKKVIEYGSGTGRVTVHLLEADLLVAVDFSYESLVILAQKISDRDNIALVQSEVTSLKTKSCTFDVAVSIQVVEHIPTRQMRSDFFRSVKLALAPAGVFILSAYHFDLRRKIQNKPKVGVHSSGITFLYFREWELKEEMRSFFDFKIVKKIDITWPLEMKLGLSKHWGGFLSRLGEKVPLVNDLGHLLIVKTKKKSDVVHYRWGLVYKWFLVKHWFWFSDPEEVSGAAMVNFFSYNDTELPGFYQKVGLTTIINLTDDLNDIFSNFRQKFIQKQIRRGEKNKILVRCSRDTKKFKQLYRQFRGFNNLPKERLGPVVKAGDIFLAYYGNKLVAGGLFLGNGTIMRAWALVSYPKDDVSREIVGQANRLLLWAAIGYAKSVGYTKFDLGGISPDSANSHLRTLAEFKEAFGGERQKTYYYYKVYSSVIRWWMRWKGFKHV
;
A
#
# COMPACT_ATOMS: atom_id res chain seq x y z
N MET A 1 27.57 -9.95 26.18
CA MET A 1 28.03 -11.03 25.27
C MET A 1 27.37 -12.29 25.80
N ILE A 2 26.47 -12.98 25.09
CA ILE A 2 26.25 -13.11 23.63
C ILE A 2 24.74 -13.18 23.36
N LYS A 3 24.20 -12.26 22.55
CA LYS A 3 22.77 -12.27 22.20
C LYS A 3 22.49 -13.19 21.04
N SER A 4 22.29 -14.46 21.35
CA SER A 4 21.91 -15.49 20.40
C SER A 4 20.66 -15.15 19.58
N PHE A 5 20.70 -15.47 18.28
CA PHE A 5 19.58 -15.34 17.36
C PHE A 5 18.53 -16.46 17.58
N PRO A 6 17.24 -16.15 17.72
CA PRO A 6 16.22 -17.18 17.93
C PRO A 6 15.85 -17.88 16.62
N ARG A 7 16.07 -19.20 16.54
CA ARG A 7 15.81 -20.04 15.35
C ARG A 7 14.40 -19.88 14.79
N GLN A 8 13.40 -19.68 15.66
CA GLN A 8 12.01 -19.44 15.26
C GLN A 8 11.84 -18.23 14.32
N ALA A 9 12.72 -17.23 14.38
CA ALA A 9 12.66 -16.07 13.51
C ALA A 9 13.01 -16.40 12.04
N LEU A 10 13.78 -17.45 11.77
CA LEU A 10 14.02 -17.91 10.38
C LEU A 10 12.71 -18.34 9.70
N GLY A 11 11.75 -18.87 10.47
CA GLY A 11 10.43 -19.25 9.96
C GLY A 11 9.62 -18.07 9.42
N VAL A 12 9.91 -16.84 9.87
CA VAL A 12 9.21 -15.61 9.46
C VAL A 12 9.99 -14.74 8.48
N LEU A 13 11.30 -14.98 8.32
CA LEU A 13 12.16 -14.28 7.36
C LEU A 13 12.22 -15.04 6.03
N ARG A 14 12.56 -14.35 4.95
CA ARG A 14 12.71 -14.94 3.61
C ARG A 14 13.98 -14.42 2.95
N CYS A 15 14.53 -15.22 2.03
CA CYS A 15 15.69 -14.82 1.24
C CYS A 15 15.40 -13.51 0.47
N PRO A 16 16.22 -12.46 0.64
CA PRO A 16 16.09 -11.21 -0.10
C PRO A 16 16.10 -11.37 -1.63
N CYS A 17 16.79 -12.39 -2.17
CA CYS A 17 16.87 -12.58 -3.62
C CYS A 17 15.57 -13.14 -4.21
N ASP A 18 15.03 -14.23 -3.67
CA ASP A 18 13.99 -15.04 -4.33
C ASP A 18 12.77 -15.39 -3.45
N SER A 19 12.71 -14.81 -2.24
CA SER A 19 11.68 -15.08 -1.23
C SER A 19 11.63 -16.54 -0.76
N GLY A 20 12.68 -17.32 -0.96
CA GLY A 20 12.82 -18.68 -0.46
C GLY A 20 12.89 -18.76 1.06
N LEU A 21 12.66 -19.96 1.60
CA LEU A 21 12.85 -20.24 3.03
C LEU A 21 14.33 -20.10 3.39
N LEU A 22 14.59 -19.59 4.59
CA LEU A 22 15.93 -19.50 5.16
C LEU A 22 16.11 -20.64 6.15
N GLU A 23 17.14 -21.46 5.95
CA GLU A 23 17.39 -22.68 6.71
C GLU A 23 18.80 -22.68 7.30
N ILE A 24 18.97 -23.31 8.46
CA ILE A 24 20.27 -23.48 9.11
C ILE A 24 20.41 -24.89 9.63
N ASN A 25 21.57 -25.49 9.36
CA ASN A 25 21.94 -26.81 9.85
C ASN A 25 22.49 -26.72 11.28
N ASN A 26 21.61 -26.44 12.24
CA ASN A 26 21.93 -26.33 13.67
C ASN A 26 20.68 -26.71 14.49
N GLU A 27 20.79 -27.61 15.46
CA GLU A 27 19.63 -28.04 16.28
C GLU A 27 19.28 -27.07 17.42
N GLY A 28 20.15 -26.11 17.73
CA GLY A 28 19.95 -25.12 18.79
C GLY A 28 18.75 -24.18 18.53
N GLN A 29 17.99 -23.90 19.59
CA GLN A 29 16.92 -22.90 19.56
C GLN A 29 17.47 -21.46 19.46
N LEU A 30 18.68 -21.27 19.97
CA LEU A 30 19.40 -20.01 20.05
C LEU A 30 20.75 -20.17 19.34
N ILE A 31 21.06 -19.24 18.42
CA ILE A 31 22.17 -19.36 17.48
C ILE A 31 23.07 -18.16 17.63
N GLU A 32 24.26 -18.36 18.17
CA GLU A 32 25.28 -17.32 18.25
C GLU A 32 25.95 -17.09 16.90
N ASN A 33 26.51 -18.15 16.30
CA ASN A 33 27.17 -18.09 15.00
C ASN A 33 26.65 -19.22 14.12
N GLY A 34 26.49 -18.97 12.83
CA GLY A 34 26.12 -20.03 11.89
C GLY A 34 25.75 -19.56 10.49
N GLN A 35 25.83 -20.48 9.53
CA GLN A 35 25.51 -20.22 8.14
C GLN A 35 24.04 -20.51 7.84
N VAL A 36 23.35 -19.54 7.25
CA VAL A 36 21.96 -19.65 6.82
C VAL A 36 21.92 -19.76 5.29
N LEU A 37 21.17 -20.72 4.77
CA LEU A 37 21.04 -21.01 3.34
C LEU A 37 19.63 -20.70 2.84
N CYS A 38 19.51 -20.25 1.60
CA CYS A 38 18.21 -20.21 0.92
C CYS A 38 17.83 -21.61 0.41
N ALA A 39 16.65 -22.10 0.78
CA ALA A 39 16.14 -23.39 0.34
C ALA A 39 15.85 -23.46 -1.17
N LYS A 40 15.50 -22.33 -1.81
CA LYS A 40 15.25 -22.27 -3.27
C LYS A 40 16.54 -22.26 -4.07
N ASN A 41 17.58 -21.59 -3.56
CA ASN A 41 18.87 -21.48 -4.21
C ASN A 41 19.99 -21.52 -3.15
N PRO A 42 20.60 -22.69 -2.88
CA PRO A 42 21.67 -22.86 -1.90
C PRO A 42 22.96 -22.05 -2.19
N GLN A 43 23.07 -21.42 -3.37
CA GLN A 43 24.14 -20.46 -3.65
C GLN A 43 23.97 -19.15 -2.88
N HIS A 44 22.73 -18.79 -2.51
CA HIS A 44 22.49 -17.65 -1.62
C HIS A 44 22.72 -18.08 -0.17
N ARG A 45 23.81 -17.57 0.40
CA ARG A 45 24.27 -17.87 1.75
C ARG A 45 24.35 -16.59 2.58
N TYR A 46 23.97 -16.70 3.83
CA TYR A 46 23.95 -15.61 4.81
C TYR A 46 24.62 -16.11 6.09
N GLN A 47 24.98 -15.19 6.98
CA GLN A 47 25.66 -15.51 8.23
C GLN A 47 24.88 -14.94 9.41
N ILE A 48 24.80 -15.71 10.49
CA ILE A 48 24.52 -15.21 11.83
C ILE A 48 25.89 -15.03 12.48
N ILE A 49 26.18 -13.81 12.93
CA ILE A 49 27.42 -13.46 13.64
C ILE A 49 27.03 -12.73 14.91
N ASP A 50 27.51 -13.20 16.06
CA ASP A 50 27.16 -12.65 17.38
C ASP A 50 25.64 -12.53 17.60
N GLY A 51 24.89 -13.49 17.03
CA GLY A 51 23.44 -13.59 17.01
C GLY A 51 22.70 -12.50 16.22
N ILE A 52 23.40 -11.81 15.33
CA ILE A 52 22.82 -10.91 14.32
C ILE A 52 22.80 -11.62 12.98
N LEU A 53 21.61 -11.80 12.39
CA LEU A 53 21.47 -12.35 11.05
C LEU A 53 21.78 -11.29 9.99
N ARG A 54 22.76 -11.55 9.13
CA ARG A 54 23.21 -10.63 8.10
C ARG A 54 22.64 -11.00 6.74
N LEU A 55 21.61 -10.27 6.30
CA LEU A 55 20.94 -10.46 5.01
C LEU A 55 21.42 -9.51 3.92
N MET A 56 22.32 -8.58 4.25
CA MET A 56 22.89 -7.65 3.28
C MET A 56 24.08 -8.27 2.54
N PRO A 57 24.25 -7.96 1.25
CA PRO A 57 25.50 -8.20 0.52
C PRO A 57 26.71 -7.54 1.18
N ALA A 58 27.91 -7.89 0.70
CA ALA A 58 29.13 -7.21 1.11
C ALA A 58 29.07 -5.71 0.73
N LEU A 59 29.73 -4.86 1.52
CA LEU A 59 29.58 -3.40 1.40
C LEU A 59 30.01 -2.89 0.01
N ASP A 60 31.04 -3.48 -0.58
CA ASP A 60 31.57 -3.20 -1.90
C ASP A 60 30.63 -3.57 -3.05
N GLU A 61 29.68 -4.50 -2.83
CA GLU A 61 28.64 -4.88 -3.79
C GLU A 61 27.44 -3.92 -3.77
N LEU A 62 27.34 -3.03 -2.78
CA LEU A 62 26.23 -2.09 -2.65
C LEU A 62 26.44 -0.83 -3.49
N LYS A 63 25.34 -0.12 -3.79
CA LYS A 63 25.41 1.17 -4.49
C LYS A 63 26.18 2.21 -3.64
N PRO A 64 27.00 3.09 -4.25
CA PRO A 64 27.82 4.06 -3.51
C PRO A 64 27.05 4.94 -2.53
N GLU A 65 25.81 5.32 -2.85
CA GLU A 65 24.97 6.14 -1.98
C GLU A 65 24.61 5.41 -0.69
N LEU A 66 24.25 4.12 -0.80
CA LEU A 66 23.93 3.28 0.35
C LEU A 66 25.18 2.98 1.18
N GLN A 67 26.34 2.77 0.53
CA GLN A 67 27.61 2.61 1.24
C GLN A 67 27.95 3.84 2.09
N SER A 68 27.78 5.04 1.53
CA SER A 68 28.04 6.30 2.22
C SER A 68 27.12 6.46 3.43
N GLU A 69 25.82 6.18 3.27
CA GLU A 69 24.85 6.24 4.37
C GLU A 69 25.15 5.22 5.47
N ILE A 70 25.50 3.97 5.14
CA ILE A 70 25.90 2.96 6.13
C ILE A 70 27.11 3.45 6.93
N LYS A 71 28.17 3.91 6.25
CA LYS A 71 29.38 4.41 6.91
C LYS A 71 29.07 5.59 7.84
N ALA A 72 28.26 6.55 7.41
CA ALA A 72 27.86 7.68 8.23
C ALA A 72 27.07 7.24 9.48
N ARG A 73 26.15 6.27 9.33
CA ARG A 73 25.34 5.75 10.44
C ARG A 73 26.19 4.95 11.43
N ASP A 74 27.09 4.10 10.95
CA ASP A 74 28.00 3.31 11.79
C ASP A 74 28.93 4.23 12.60
N GLN A 75 29.47 5.28 11.98
CA GLN A 75 30.29 6.30 12.67
C GLN A 75 29.51 7.06 13.75
N GLU A 76 28.24 7.36 13.50
CA GLU A 76 27.41 8.13 14.44
C GLU A 76 26.77 7.27 15.56
N ALA A 77 26.76 5.95 15.42
CA ALA A 77 25.99 5.03 16.27
C ALA A 77 26.27 5.21 17.78
N SER A 78 27.54 5.35 18.16
CA SER A 78 27.97 5.52 19.56
C SER A 78 27.52 6.83 20.21
N THR A 79 27.26 7.88 19.41
CA THR A 79 26.84 9.21 19.90
C THR A 79 25.34 9.47 19.70
N TYR A 80 24.64 8.57 19.02
CA TYR A 80 23.26 8.76 18.55
C TYR A 80 22.26 8.97 19.70
N ASP A 81 22.35 8.15 20.74
CA ASP A 81 21.45 8.24 21.90
C ASP A 81 21.60 9.58 22.64
N ASN A 82 22.84 10.08 22.77
CA ASN A 82 23.13 11.34 23.43
C ASN A 82 22.52 12.52 22.66
N LYS A 83 22.64 12.52 21.32
CA LYS A 83 22.04 13.52 20.42
C LYS A 83 20.51 13.56 20.52
N LEU A 84 19.87 12.40 20.74
CA LEU A 84 18.42 12.26 20.80
C LEU A 84 17.82 12.29 22.21
N SER A 85 18.64 12.34 23.25
CA SER A 85 18.21 12.37 24.66
C SER A 85 17.24 13.53 24.99
N SER A 86 17.27 14.63 24.22
CA SER A 86 16.35 15.76 24.36
C SER A 86 14.98 15.53 23.73
N ARG A 87 14.84 14.58 22.80
CA ARG A 87 13.60 14.25 22.10
C ARG A 87 12.75 13.17 22.79
N PHE A 88 13.31 12.47 23.78
CA PHE A 88 12.62 11.39 24.51
C PHE A 88 11.23 11.82 25.02
N ASP A 89 11.15 12.96 25.72
CA ASP A 89 9.91 13.42 26.35
C ASP A 89 8.87 14.01 25.36
N LYS A 90 9.30 14.39 24.15
CA LYS A 90 8.47 15.05 23.13
C LYS A 90 7.96 14.09 22.05
N GLU A 91 8.77 13.10 21.70
CA GLU A 91 8.46 12.15 20.64
C GLU A 91 8.08 10.79 21.22
N LEU A 92 8.97 10.18 22.01
CA LEU A 92 8.86 8.75 22.32
C LEU A 92 7.59 8.44 23.12
N ARG A 93 7.22 9.28 24.09
CA ARG A 93 5.97 9.09 24.86
C ARG A 93 4.74 9.05 23.94
N SER A 94 4.61 10.04 23.04
CA SER A 94 3.49 10.10 22.09
C SER A 94 3.50 8.93 21.10
N THR A 95 4.69 8.46 20.71
CA THR A 95 4.86 7.25 19.88
C THR A 95 4.41 5.98 20.62
N LEU A 96 4.83 5.78 21.86
CA LEU A 96 4.46 4.62 22.68
C LEU A 96 2.95 4.59 23.00
N GLU A 97 2.32 5.74 23.21
CA GLU A 97 0.85 5.84 23.37
C GLU A 97 0.10 5.34 22.12
N VAL A 98 0.67 5.53 20.93
CA VAL A 98 0.09 5.06 19.66
C VAL A 98 0.34 3.57 19.43
N ILE A 99 1.55 3.08 19.75
CA ILE A 99 1.90 1.66 19.68
C ILE A 99 1.01 0.86 20.63
N ARG A 100 0.84 1.34 21.88
CA ARG A 100 0.18 0.65 23.01
C ARG A 100 0.97 -0.61 23.41
N SER A 101 0.29 -1.64 23.91
CA SER A 101 0.92 -2.91 24.29
C SER A 101 1.20 -3.78 23.07
N VAL A 102 2.35 -4.45 23.11
CA VAL A 102 2.76 -5.49 22.16
C VAL A 102 2.78 -6.90 22.78
N ARG A 103 2.26 -7.05 24.00
CA ARG A 103 2.17 -8.36 24.65
C ARG A 103 1.28 -9.30 23.84
N HIS A 104 1.70 -10.55 23.68
CA HIS A 104 1.00 -11.56 22.86
C HIS A 104 0.89 -11.19 21.38
N LYS A 105 1.95 -10.55 20.84
CA LYS A 105 2.02 -10.12 19.44
C LYS A 105 3.33 -10.55 18.81
N LYS A 106 3.28 -10.83 17.51
CA LYS A 106 4.46 -10.85 16.65
C LYS A 106 4.71 -9.46 16.09
N VAL A 107 5.90 -8.91 16.32
CA VAL A 107 6.27 -7.54 15.99
C VAL A 107 7.45 -7.53 15.05
N ILE A 108 7.41 -6.65 14.06
CA ILE A 108 8.56 -6.27 13.25
C ILE A 108 8.81 -4.78 13.36
N GLU A 109 10.06 -4.41 13.61
CA GLU A 109 10.53 -3.03 13.65
C GLU A 109 11.49 -2.79 12.48
N TYR A 110 11.14 -1.83 11.63
CA TYR A 110 11.94 -1.39 10.50
C TYR A 110 12.73 -0.14 10.92
N GLY A 111 14.06 -0.22 10.86
CA GLY A 111 14.99 0.82 11.31
C GLY A 111 15.04 0.90 12.84
N SER A 112 15.43 -0.20 13.50
CA SER A 112 15.54 -0.25 14.97
C SER A 112 16.64 0.64 15.53
N GLY A 113 17.65 0.97 14.72
CA GLY A 113 18.85 1.70 15.13
C GLY A 113 19.47 1.09 16.38
N THR A 114 19.91 1.96 17.29
CA THR A 114 20.46 1.59 18.59
C THR A 114 19.41 1.12 19.61
N GLY A 115 18.13 1.03 19.25
CA GLY A 115 17.10 0.43 20.09
C GLY A 115 16.19 1.38 20.88
N ARG A 116 16.11 2.67 20.51
CA ARG A 116 15.33 3.68 21.26
C ARG A 116 13.85 3.31 21.43
N VAL A 117 13.26 2.65 20.43
CA VAL A 117 11.88 2.15 20.48
C VAL A 117 11.87 0.67 20.84
N THR A 118 12.81 -0.12 20.29
CA THR A 118 12.95 -1.56 20.53
C THR A 118 12.92 -1.96 22.01
N VAL A 119 13.59 -1.23 22.90
CA VAL A 119 13.61 -1.52 24.35
C VAL A 119 12.23 -1.46 25.02
N HIS A 120 11.25 -0.84 24.37
CA HIS A 120 9.85 -0.79 24.83
C HIS A 120 8.95 -1.84 24.15
N LEU A 121 9.49 -2.64 23.23
CA LEU A 121 8.77 -3.67 22.49
C LEU A 121 9.09 -5.10 22.97
N LEU A 122 9.89 -5.25 24.03
CA LEU A 122 10.47 -6.52 24.45
C LEU A 122 9.47 -7.55 25.01
N GLU A 123 8.22 -7.14 25.28
CA GLU A 123 7.13 -8.03 25.73
C GLU A 123 6.41 -8.76 24.59
N ALA A 124 6.85 -8.57 23.33
CA ALA A 124 6.32 -9.31 22.18
C ALA A 124 6.59 -10.82 22.28
N ASP A 125 5.73 -11.66 21.71
CA ASP A 125 5.99 -13.12 21.63
C ASP A 125 7.15 -13.41 20.65
N LEU A 126 7.32 -12.54 19.65
CA LEU A 126 8.44 -12.51 18.73
C LEU A 126 8.66 -11.07 18.27
N LEU A 127 9.88 -10.56 18.40
CA LEU A 127 10.30 -9.26 17.90
C LEU A 127 11.41 -9.44 16.86
N VAL A 128 11.18 -8.98 15.64
CA VAL A 128 12.21 -8.87 14.60
C VAL A 128 12.61 -7.41 14.48
N ALA A 129 13.81 -7.06 14.97
CA ALA A 129 14.37 -5.71 14.89
C ALA A 129 15.35 -5.65 13.71
N VAL A 130 15.06 -4.77 12.76
CA VAL A 130 15.77 -4.67 11.49
C VAL A 130 16.46 -3.33 11.38
N ASP A 131 17.74 -3.32 11.05
CA ASP A 131 18.47 -2.12 10.65
C ASP A 131 19.54 -2.48 9.62
N PHE A 132 19.99 -1.54 8.81
CA PHE A 132 21.10 -1.80 7.89
C PHE A 132 22.48 -1.60 8.56
N SER A 133 22.54 -0.78 9.61
CA SER A 133 23.75 -0.49 10.38
C SER A 133 24.06 -1.64 11.34
N TYR A 134 25.16 -2.35 11.06
CA TYR A 134 25.61 -3.43 11.93
C TYR A 134 25.98 -2.90 13.32
N GLU A 135 26.69 -1.77 13.40
CA GLU A 135 27.11 -1.16 14.66
C GLU A 135 25.91 -0.74 15.52
N SER A 136 24.85 -0.22 14.91
CA SER A 136 23.61 0.09 15.62
C SER A 136 22.97 -1.15 16.22
N LEU A 137 22.95 -2.26 15.47
CA LEU A 137 22.47 -3.56 15.97
C LEU A 137 23.35 -4.12 17.08
N VAL A 138 24.67 -3.94 17.03
CA VAL A 138 25.59 -4.32 18.12
C VAL A 138 25.29 -3.54 19.40
N ILE A 139 25.05 -2.22 19.30
CA ILE A 139 24.67 -1.39 20.47
C ILE A 139 23.30 -1.81 21.01
N LEU A 140 22.31 -2.03 20.14
CA LEU A 140 21.02 -2.60 20.55
C LEU A 140 21.23 -3.97 21.22
N ALA A 141 22.13 -4.78 20.67
CA ALA A 141 22.59 -6.05 21.21
C ALA A 141 23.40 -5.92 22.50
N GLN A 142 23.63 -4.73 23.04
CA GLN A 142 24.11 -4.55 24.42
C GLN A 142 22.95 -4.20 25.38
N LYS A 143 21.91 -3.53 24.91
CA LYS A 143 20.80 -3.01 25.74
C LYS A 143 19.73 -4.01 26.18
N ILE A 144 19.30 -4.90 25.28
CA ILE A 144 18.11 -5.77 25.48
C ILE A 144 18.29 -7.07 26.31
N SER A 145 19.49 -7.38 26.82
CA SER A 145 19.89 -8.69 27.40
C SER A 145 19.58 -9.93 26.52
N ASP A 146 20.12 -11.11 26.85
CA ASP A 146 19.83 -12.33 26.08
C ASP A 146 18.35 -12.70 26.24
N ARG A 147 17.63 -12.69 25.13
CA ARG A 147 16.22 -13.08 25.06
C ARG A 147 15.99 -13.97 23.85
N ASP A 148 15.21 -15.02 24.04
CA ASP A 148 14.91 -16.06 23.05
C ASP A 148 13.77 -15.68 22.08
N ASN A 149 13.21 -14.49 22.25
CA ASN A 149 12.12 -13.97 21.43
C ASN A 149 12.51 -12.75 20.57
N ILE A 150 13.77 -12.32 20.58
CA ILE A 150 14.22 -11.14 19.82
C ILE A 150 15.27 -11.51 18.78
N ALA A 151 14.94 -11.27 17.51
CA ALA A 151 15.84 -11.44 16.38
C ALA A 151 16.37 -10.09 15.90
N LEU A 152 17.70 -9.97 15.84
CA LEU A 152 18.38 -8.84 15.22
C LEU A 152 18.75 -9.21 13.79
N VAL A 153 18.34 -8.38 12.83
CA VAL A 153 18.52 -8.65 11.41
C VAL A 153 19.14 -7.45 10.72
N GLN A 154 20.35 -7.63 10.19
CA GLN A 154 20.97 -6.65 9.32
C GLN A 154 20.34 -6.74 7.92
N SER A 155 19.53 -5.74 7.54
CA SER A 155 18.88 -5.68 6.23
C SER A 155 18.46 -4.26 5.86
N GLU A 156 18.42 -3.98 4.56
CA GLU A 156 17.87 -2.74 4.03
C GLU A 156 16.34 -2.89 3.89
N VAL A 157 15.58 -1.93 4.41
CA VAL A 157 14.13 -2.10 4.62
C VAL A 157 13.34 -2.26 3.32
N THR A 158 13.83 -1.75 2.18
CA THR A 158 13.13 -1.90 0.90
C THR A 158 13.38 -3.26 0.23
N SER A 159 14.45 -3.96 0.61
CA SER A 159 14.80 -5.30 0.13
C SER A 159 14.45 -6.44 1.10
N LEU A 160 14.13 -6.14 2.37
CA LEU A 160 13.71 -7.15 3.35
C LEU A 160 12.47 -7.92 2.88
N LYS A 161 12.55 -9.25 2.90
CA LYS A 161 11.43 -10.14 2.62
C LYS A 161 11.06 -10.97 3.84
N THR A 162 9.76 -11.12 4.06
CA THR A 162 9.20 -11.87 5.18
C THR A 162 8.09 -12.80 4.71
N LYS A 163 7.72 -13.76 5.56
CA LYS A 163 6.52 -14.57 5.37
C LYS A 163 5.29 -13.66 5.41
N SER A 164 4.41 -13.80 4.42
CA SER A 164 3.16 -13.04 4.39
C SER A 164 2.25 -13.37 5.57
N CYS A 165 1.41 -12.41 5.97
CA CYS A 165 0.39 -12.58 7.00
C CYS A 165 0.92 -13.05 8.36
N THR A 166 2.07 -12.51 8.80
CA THR A 166 2.79 -12.99 9.99
C THR A 166 2.70 -12.06 11.18
N PHE A 167 2.91 -10.76 10.99
CA PHE A 167 3.09 -9.82 12.10
C PHE A 167 1.78 -9.13 12.47
N ASP A 168 1.48 -9.04 13.77
CA ASP A 168 0.33 -8.28 14.27
C ASP A 168 0.62 -6.77 14.27
N VAL A 169 1.89 -6.41 14.48
CA VAL A 169 2.33 -5.02 14.57
C VAL A 169 3.60 -4.84 13.74
N ALA A 170 3.60 -3.84 12.87
CA ALA A 170 4.79 -3.32 12.22
C ALA A 170 5.06 -1.90 12.75
N VAL A 171 6.32 -1.58 13.03
CA VAL A 171 6.77 -0.27 13.53
C VAL A 171 7.88 0.27 12.63
N SER A 172 7.84 1.56 12.30
CA SER A 172 8.88 2.23 11.49
C SER A 172 9.00 3.69 11.92
N ILE A 173 9.95 4.02 12.79
CA ILE A 173 10.07 5.36 13.38
C ILE A 173 11.25 6.11 12.77
N GLN A 174 10.98 7.20 12.07
CA GLN A 174 11.96 8.06 11.38
C GLN A 174 12.81 7.34 10.33
N VAL A 175 12.15 6.56 9.47
CA VAL A 175 12.79 5.81 8.38
C VAL A 175 12.31 6.27 7.01
N VAL A 176 11.01 6.50 6.86
CA VAL A 176 10.39 6.69 5.54
C VAL A 176 10.84 7.98 4.85
N GLU A 177 11.23 8.98 5.64
CA GLU A 177 11.84 10.25 5.18
C GLU A 177 13.21 10.06 4.53
N HIS A 178 13.88 8.94 4.77
CA HIS A 178 15.19 8.62 4.21
C HIS A 178 15.10 7.72 2.97
N ILE A 179 13.92 7.18 2.65
CA ILE A 179 13.70 6.37 1.44
C ILE A 179 13.55 7.33 0.24
N PRO A 180 14.52 7.39 -0.69
CA PRO A 180 14.66 8.55 -1.58
C PRO A 180 13.51 8.70 -2.59
N THR A 181 13.12 7.61 -3.23
CA THR A 181 12.13 7.65 -4.31
C THR A 181 10.76 7.21 -3.83
N ARG A 182 9.71 7.78 -4.45
CA ARG A 182 8.32 7.38 -4.21
C ARG A 182 8.09 5.90 -4.52
N GLN A 183 8.75 5.38 -5.56
CA GLN A 183 8.65 3.97 -5.93
C GLN A 183 9.20 3.07 -4.82
N MET A 184 10.39 3.36 -4.31
CA MET A 184 10.98 2.61 -3.19
C MET A 184 10.10 2.67 -1.93
N ARG A 185 9.52 3.83 -1.60
CA ARG A 185 8.56 3.94 -0.48
C ARG A 185 7.32 3.10 -0.71
N SER A 186 6.81 3.09 -1.94
CA SER A 186 5.67 2.27 -2.30
C SER A 186 5.97 0.77 -2.20
N ASP A 187 7.17 0.35 -2.60
CA ASP A 187 7.62 -1.04 -2.51
C ASP A 187 7.79 -1.45 -1.03
N PHE A 188 8.36 -0.57 -0.20
CA PHE A 188 8.41 -0.74 1.24
C PHE A 188 7.01 -0.90 1.86
N PHE A 189 6.07 0.00 1.55
CA PHE A 189 4.69 -0.10 2.06
C PHE A 189 3.99 -1.39 1.61
N ARG A 190 4.25 -1.85 0.37
CA ARG A 190 3.75 -3.14 -0.12
C ARG A 190 4.32 -4.29 0.70
N SER A 191 5.63 -4.31 0.94
CA SER A 191 6.29 -5.32 1.76
C SER A 191 5.76 -5.35 3.19
N VAL A 192 5.55 -4.20 3.82
CA VAL A 192 4.93 -4.09 5.16
C VAL A 192 3.50 -4.65 5.14
N LYS A 193 2.69 -4.28 4.14
CA LYS A 193 1.32 -4.81 4.00
C LYS A 193 1.31 -6.33 3.85
N LEU A 194 2.23 -6.90 3.08
CA LEU A 194 2.35 -8.35 2.90
C LEU A 194 2.75 -9.02 4.21
N ALA A 195 3.71 -8.47 4.94
CA ALA A 195 4.21 -8.98 6.21
C ALA A 195 3.11 -9.03 7.31
N LEU A 196 2.22 -8.03 7.32
CA LEU A 196 1.16 -7.93 8.34
C LEU A 196 0.09 -9.00 8.21
N ALA A 197 -0.35 -9.55 9.34
CA ALA A 197 -1.55 -10.37 9.48
C ALA A 197 -2.81 -9.57 9.04
N PRO A 198 -3.95 -10.24 8.71
CA PRO A 198 -5.15 -9.57 8.22
C PRO A 198 -5.70 -8.45 9.13
N ALA A 199 -5.54 -8.59 10.46
CA ALA A 199 -5.93 -7.58 11.44
C ALA A 199 -4.77 -6.67 11.89
N GLY A 200 -3.58 -6.86 11.30
CA GLY A 200 -2.36 -6.21 11.71
C GLY A 200 -2.36 -4.70 11.51
N VAL A 201 -1.56 -4.02 12.32
CA VAL A 201 -1.42 -2.56 12.31
C VAL A 201 -0.01 -2.14 11.94
N PHE A 202 0.09 -1.06 11.16
CA PHE A 202 1.36 -0.41 10.88
C PHE A 202 1.40 0.94 11.59
N ILE A 203 2.42 1.15 12.42
CA ILE A 203 2.73 2.42 13.08
C ILE A 203 4.01 2.97 12.47
N LEU A 204 3.97 4.22 12.01
CA LEU A 204 5.17 4.88 11.52
C LEU A 204 5.23 6.35 11.92
N SER A 205 6.44 6.89 11.99
CA SER A 205 6.66 8.33 12.02
C SER A 205 7.41 8.81 10.78
N ALA A 206 7.21 10.09 10.44
CA ALA A 206 7.91 10.75 9.35
C ALA A 206 8.08 12.24 9.64
N TYR A 207 9.10 12.86 9.07
CA TYR A 207 9.28 14.31 9.08
C TYR A 207 8.07 15.07 8.52
N HIS A 208 7.52 15.99 9.33
CA HIS A 208 6.37 16.83 8.98
C HIS A 208 6.83 18.16 8.39
N PHE A 209 6.29 18.55 7.23
CA PHE A 209 6.50 19.88 6.66
C PHE A 209 5.71 20.94 7.45
N ASP A 210 6.23 21.24 8.63
CA ASP A 210 5.65 22.08 9.68
C ASP A 210 5.54 23.56 9.29
N LEU A 211 4.78 24.32 10.09
CA LEU A 211 4.55 25.74 9.86
C LEU A 211 5.83 26.59 9.95
N ARG A 212 6.81 26.22 10.78
CA ARG A 212 8.06 26.97 10.92
C ARG A 212 8.87 26.89 9.64
N ARG A 213 8.98 25.69 9.07
CA ARG A 213 9.67 25.46 7.80
C ARG A 213 9.01 26.22 6.66
N LYS A 214 7.68 26.29 6.63
CA LYS A 214 6.94 27.10 5.65
C LYS A 214 7.30 28.58 5.76
N ILE A 215 7.25 29.13 6.97
CA ILE A 215 7.57 30.56 7.22
C ILE A 215 9.03 30.86 6.88
N GLN A 216 9.95 29.93 7.18
CA GLN A 216 11.38 30.05 6.88
C GLN A 216 11.75 29.69 5.43
N ASN A 217 10.76 29.38 4.58
CA ASN A 217 10.96 28.93 3.20
C ASN A 217 11.99 27.80 3.04
N LYS A 218 12.02 26.85 3.99
CA LYS A 218 12.95 25.72 3.97
C LYS A 218 12.53 24.67 2.95
N PRO A 219 13.47 24.02 2.25
CA PRO A 219 13.15 22.99 1.28
C PRO A 219 12.54 21.75 1.95
N LYS A 220 11.66 21.07 1.21
CA LYS A 220 11.07 19.78 1.62
C LYS A 220 12.03 18.60 1.47
N VAL A 221 12.92 18.69 0.49
CA VAL A 221 13.88 17.64 0.14
C VAL A 221 15.27 18.23 0.27
N GLY A 222 16.21 17.45 0.80
CA GLY A 222 17.60 17.85 0.88
C GLY A 222 18.46 16.72 1.38
N VAL A 223 19.71 17.05 1.67
CA VAL A 223 20.72 16.12 2.17
C VAL A 223 21.29 16.71 3.46
N HIS A 224 21.40 15.89 4.50
CA HIS A 224 22.08 16.27 5.75
C HIS A 224 23.58 16.45 5.51
N SER A 225 24.29 17.10 6.43
CA SER A 225 25.75 17.23 6.35
C SER A 225 26.47 15.87 6.33
N SER A 226 25.82 14.82 6.84
CA SER A 226 26.28 13.43 6.80
C SER A 226 26.05 12.71 5.46
N GLY A 227 25.47 13.38 4.45
CA GLY A 227 25.16 12.76 3.15
C GLY A 227 23.82 12.03 3.08
N ILE A 228 23.07 11.97 4.18
CA ILE A 228 21.79 11.27 4.27
C ILE A 228 20.67 12.13 3.68
N THR A 229 19.91 11.58 2.73
CA THR A 229 18.77 12.29 2.13
C THR A 229 17.60 12.38 3.12
N PHE A 230 16.87 13.49 3.10
CA PHE A 230 15.64 13.65 3.87
C PHE A 230 14.49 14.18 3.02
N LEU A 231 13.27 13.80 3.40
CA LEU A 231 12.01 14.28 2.83
C LEU A 231 11.01 14.64 3.94
N TYR A 232 10.48 15.86 3.87
CA TYR A 232 9.39 16.35 4.71
C TYR A 232 8.03 16.16 4.02
N PHE A 233 7.08 15.55 4.71
CA PHE A 233 5.73 15.28 4.21
C PHE A 233 4.72 16.30 4.70
N ARG A 234 3.81 16.70 3.84
CA ARG A 234 2.49 17.16 4.27
C ARG A 234 1.64 15.95 4.63
N GLU A 235 0.73 16.11 5.58
CA GLU A 235 -0.15 15.01 6.03
C GLU A 235 -0.89 14.32 4.87
N TRP A 236 -1.39 15.09 3.90
CA TRP A 236 -2.12 14.55 2.76
C TRP A 236 -1.23 13.80 1.76
N GLU A 237 0.05 14.17 1.65
CA GLU A 237 1.02 13.51 0.75
C GLU A 237 1.34 12.11 1.28
N LEU A 238 1.65 12.01 2.58
CA LEU A 238 1.89 10.72 3.23
C LEU A 238 0.63 9.84 3.16
N LYS A 239 -0.56 10.42 3.39
CA LYS A 239 -1.84 9.71 3.20
C LYS A 239 -2.01 9.19 1.79
N GLU A 240 -1.66 9.98 0.78
CA GLU A 240 -1.79 9.60 -0.61
C GLU A 240 -0.83 8.48 -1.02
N GLU A 241 0.40 8.46 -0.53
CA GLU A 241 1.35 7.39 -0.81
C GLU A 241 0.96 6.05 -0.16
N MET A 242 0.26 6.09 0.98
CA MET A 242 -0.08 4.89 1.75
C MET A 242 -1.50 4.35 1.51
N ARG A 243 -2.43 5.12 0.93
CA ARG A 243 -3.87 4.76 0.85
C ARG A 243 -4.17 3.48 0.06
N SER A 244 -3.27 3.07 -0.82
CA SER A 244 -3.37 1.80 -1.56
C SER A 244 -3.15 0.59 -0.65
N PHE A 245 -2.42 0.76 0.44
CA PHE A 245 -1.94 -0.32 1.30
C PHE A 245 -2.63 -0.38 2.66
N PHE A 246 -3.05 0.77 3.20
CA PHE A 246 -3.52 0.86 4.57
C PHE A 246 -4.74 1.77 4.78
N ASP A 247 -5.56 1.42 5.77
CA ASP A 247 -6.65 2.24 6.28
C ASP A 247 -6.18 3.05 7.51
N PHE A 248 -6.27 4.37 7.42
CA PHE A 248 -5.83 5.28 8.49
C PHE A 248 -6.72 5.22 9.72
N LYS A 249 -6.11 5.13 10.91
CA LYS A 249 -6.80 5.14 12.21
C LYS A 249 -6.42 6.34 13.06
N ILE A 250 -5.14 6.67 13.12
CA ILE A 250 -4.61 7.82 13.86
C ILE A 250 -3.61 8.55 12.98
N VAL A 251 -3.70 9.88 12.97
CA VAL A 251 -2.68 10.77 12.43
C VAL A 251 -2.54 11.93 13.40
N LYS A 252 -1.36 12.06 14.02
CA LYS A 252 -1.04 13.16 14.94
C LYS A 252 0.24 13.85 14.49
N LYS A 253 0.34 15.13 14.79
CA LYS A 253 1.57 15.91 14.69
C LYS A 253 2.16 15.98 16.09
N ILE A 254 3.39 15.50 16.25
CA ILE A 254 4.07 15.36 17.54
C ILE A 254 5.43 16.06 17.50
N ASP A 255 6.16 16.03 18.61
CA ASP A 255 7.45 16.70 18.76
C ASP A 255 7.34 18.22 18.49
N ILE A 256 6.50 18.88 19.28
CA ILE A 256 6.31 20.32 19.22
C ILE A 256 7.35 20.96 20.14
N THR A 257 8.20 21.77 19.53
CA THR A 257 9.05 22.69 20.29
C THR A 257 8.37 24.05 20.31
N TRP A 258 8.38 24.80 21.41
CA TRP A 258 7.77 26.15 21.47
C TRP A 258 8.81 27.25 21.18
N PRO A 259 8.44 28.37 20.51
CA PRO A 259 9.42 29.40 20.10
C PRO A 259 10.24 30.01 21.24
N LEU A 260 9.68 30.05 22.45
CA LEU A 260 10.34 30.59 23.65
C LEU A 260 10.89 29.51 24.58
N GLU A 261 10.70 28.23 24.28
CA GLU A 261 11.08 27.12 25.15
C GLU A 261 12.57 27.11 25.47
N MET A 262 13.41 27.30 24.43
CA MET A 262 14.87 27.37 24.60
C MET A 262 15.31 28.67 25.28
N LYS A 263 14.59 29.78 25.06
CA LYS A 263 14.90 31.07 25.70
C LYS A 263 14.55 31.08 27.19
N LEU A 264 13.54 30.31 27.59
CA LEU A 264 13.04 30.22 28.96
C LEU A 264 13.75 29.12 29.78
N GLY A 265 14.69 28.37 29.20
CA GLY A 265 15.45 27.34 29.91
C GLY A 265 14.58 26.24 30.53
N LEU A 266 13.42 25.93 29.95
CA LEU A 266 12.47 24.96 30.52
C LEU A 266 13.10 23.56 30.59
N SER A 267 12.88 22.86 31.70
CA SER A 267 13.33 21.47 31.85
C SER A 267 12.73 20.55 30.77
N LYS A 268 13.45 19.48 30.41
CA LYS A 268 13.01 18.51 29.37
C LYS A 268 11.62 17.93 29.63
N HIS A 269 11.29 17.64 30.90
CA HIS A 269 9.97 17.13 31.29
C HIS A 269 8.84 18.13 31.04
N TRP A 270 9.03 19.39 31.43
CA TRP A 270 8.06 20.46 31.18
C TRP A 270 7.91 20.75 29.68
N GLY A 271 9.02 20.77 28.93
CA GLY A 271 9.01 20.89 27.47
C GLY A 271 8.21 19.76 26.79
N GLY A 272 8.40 18.52 27.24
CA GLY A 272 7.61 17.37 26.79
C GLY A 272 6.12 17.47 27.14
N PHE A 273 5.78 17.92 28.33
CA PHE A 273 4.39 18.16 28.73
C PHE A 273 3.71 19.20 27.85
N LEU A 274 4.35 20.35 27.64
CA LEU A 274 3.84 21.41 26.77
C LEU A 274 3.74 20.96 25.30
N SER A 275 4.69 20.14 24.83
CA SER A 275 4.60 19.50 23.51
C SER A 275 3.29 18.72 23.40
N ARG A 276 3.05 17.76 24.30
CA ARG A 276 1.85 16.91 24.29
C ARG A 276 0.54 17.68 24.44
N LEU A 277 0.55 18.80 25.17
CA LEU A 277 -0.60 19.69 25.24
C LEU A 277 -0.86 20.34 23.86
N GLY A 278 0.20 20.84 23.22
CA GLY A 278 0.14 21.46 21.89
C GLY A 278 -0.34 20.51 20.79
N GLU A 279 -0.07 19.20 20.89
CA GLU A 279 -0.52 18.19 19.92
C GLU A 279 -2.04 18.18 19.75
N LYS A 280 -2.78 18.55 20.81
CA LYS A 280 -4.24 18.55 20.85
C LYS A 280 -4.87 19.88 20.41
N VAL A 281 -4.08 20.94 20.28
CA VAL A 281 -4.59 22.29 19.98
C VAL A 281 -4.48 22.53 18.46
N PRO A 282 -5.61 22.79 17.75
CA PRO A 282 -5.58 23.14 16.33
C PRO A 282 -4.67 24.35 16.07
N LEU A 283 -4.02 24.39 14.90
CA LEU A 283 -3.01 25.40 14.49
C LEU A 283 -1.69 25.32 15.27
N VAL A 284 -1.71 25.11 16.58
CA VAL A 284 -0.48 24.88 17.37
C VAL A 284 0.17 23.56 16.95
N ASN A 285 -0.63 22.51 16.74
CA ASN A 285 -0.13 21.22 16.30
C ASN A 285 0.58 21.25 14.93
N ASP A 286 0.37 22.28 14.10
CA ASP A 286 1.12 22.48 12.86
C ASP A 286 2.60 22.83 13.09
N LEU A 287 3.00 23.12 14.32
CA LEU A 287 4.40 23.26 14.73
C LEU A 287 5.09 21.92 15.03
N GLY A 288 4.34 20.81 15.04
CA GLY A 288 4.90 19.48 15.31
C GLY A 288 5.88 19.06 14.22
N HIS A 289 7.08 18.69 14.62
CA HIS A 289 8.16 18.33 13.70
C HIS A 289 7.94 16.98 13.01
N LEU A 290 7.15 16.10 13.63
CA LEU A 290 6.91 14.75 13.16
C LEU A 290 5.42 14.48 12.97
N LEU A 291 5.10 13.66 11.98
CA LEU A 291 3.84 12.95 11.89
C LEU A 291 4.01 11.59 12.56
N ILE A 292 3.05 11.17 13.39
CA ILE A 292 2.88 9.78 13.81
C ILE A 292 1.57 9.26 13.25
N VAL A 293 1.63 8.10 12.61
CA VAL A 293 0.51 7.49 11.90
C VAL A 293 0.30 6.08 12.42
N LYS A 294 -0.95 5.73 12.74
CA LYS A 294 -1.40 4.36 12.95
C LYS A 294 -2.39 3.98 11.86
N THR A 295 -2.13 2.86 11.22
CA THR A 295 -2.98 2.33 10.16
C THR A 295 -3.31 0.85 10.41
N LYS A 296 -4.35 0.37 9.76
CA LYS A 296 -4.69 -1.06 9.66
C LYS A 296 -4.33 -1.55 8.26
N LYS A 297 -3.86 -2.80 8.13
CA LYS A 297 -3.74 -3.47 6.83
C LYS A 297 -5.05 -3.35 6.05
N LYS A 298 -4.98 -2.81 4.83
CA LYS A 298 -6.14 -2.75 3.94
C LYS A 298 -6.38 -4.14 3.36
N SER A 299 -7.65 -4.55 3.29
CA SER A 299 -8.00 -5.85 2.73
C SER A 299 -7.64 -5.91 1.25
N ASP A 300 -7.13 -7.07 0.81
CA ASP A 300 -6.91 -7.39 -0.60
C ASP A 300 -8.24 -7.68 -1.34
N VAL A 301 -9.33 -7.79 -0.59
CA VAL A 301 -10.67 -8.04 -1.11
C VAL A 301 -11.48 -6.76 -1.06
N VAL A 302 -11.99 -6.33 -2.21
CA VAL A 302 -12.97 -5.24 -2.23
C VAL A 302 -14.36 -5.85 -2.02
N HIS A 303 -14.88 -5.68 -0.81
CA HIS A 303 -16.17 -6.22 -0.38
C HIS A 303 -17.22 -5.12 -0.19
N TYR A 304 -18.43 -5.38 -0.67
CA TYR A 304 -19.61 -4.62 -0.29
C TYR A 304 -20.87 -5.47 -0.28
N ARG A 305 -21.88 -5.03 0.48
CA ARG A 305 -23.16 -5.73 0.64
C ARG A 305 -24.37 -4.79 0.63
N TRP A 306 -25.53 -5.32 0.25
CA TRP A 306 -26.81 -4.62 0.35
C TRP A 306 -27.98 -5.60 0.43
N GLY A 307 -29.04 -5.24 1.14
CA GLY A 307 -30.29 -6.03 1.12
C GLY A 307 -31.12 -5.80 -0.14
N LEU A 308 -31.75 -6.87 -0.63
CA LEU A 308 -32.47 -6.91 -1.91
C LEU A 308 -33.87 -6.26 -1.83
N VAL A 309 -34.56 -6.35 -0.68
CA VAL A 309 -35.91 -5.80 -0.47
C VAL A 309 -35.88 -4.59 0.48
N TYR A 310 -35.20 -4.72 1.62
CA TYR A 310 -34.87 -3.63 2.57
C TYR A 310 -33.37 -3.66 2.86
N LYS A 311 -32.77 -2.60 3.42
CA LYS A 311 -31.31 -2.47 3.59
C LYS A 311 -30.62 -3.69 4.24
N TRP A 312 -31.33 -4.44 5.10
CA TRP A 312 -30.85 -5.59 5.88
C TRP A 312 -31.51 -6.93 5.54
N PHE A 313 -32.58 -6.97 4.72
CA PHE A 313 -33.28 -8.21 4.38
C PHE A 313 -32.78 -8.78 3.05
N LEU A 314 -32.58 -10.10 2.99
CA LEU A 314 -32.03 -10.82 1.83
C LEU A 314 -30.73 -10.17 1.31
N VAL A 315 -29.69 -10.22 2.13
CA VAL A 315 -28.44 -9.52 1.88
C VAL A 315 -27.65 -10.19 0.76
N LYS A 316 -27.32 -9.40 -0.28
CA LYS A 316 -26.39 -9.78 -1.33
C LYS A 316 -24.99 -9.24 -1.02
N HIS A 317 -24.00 -10.11 -1.15
CA HIS A 317 -22.59 -9.77 -1.01
C HIS A 317 -21.89 -9.77 -2.36
N TRP A 318 -20.92 -8.87 -2.52
CA TRP A 318 -20.02 -8.85 -3.66
C TRP A 318 -18.59 -8.75 -3.18
N PHE A 319 -17.74 -9.65 -3.65
CA PHE A 319 -16.31 -9.69 -3.38
C PHE A 319 -15.54 -9.57 -4.70
N TRP A 320 -14.60 -8.65 -4.77
CA TRP A 320 -13.65 -8.55 -5.88
C TRP A 320 -12.26 -8.98 -5.41
N PHE A 321 -11.51 -9.59 -6.32
CA PHE A 321 -10.15 -10.06 -6.09
C PHE A 321 -10.11 -11.16 -5.01
N SER A 322 -11.14 -12.02 -5.01
CA SER A 322 -11.31 -13.08 -4.03
C SER A 322 -11.83 -14.34 -4.70
N ASP A 323 -11.28 -15.47 -4.28
CA ASP A 323 -11.80 -16.79 -4.60
C ASP A 323 -13.16 -17.02 -3.91
N PRO A 324 -14.01 -17.89 -4.47
CA PRO A 324 -15.32 -18.18 -3.90
C PRO A 324 -15.18 -18.88 -2.54
N GLU A 325 -16.03 -18.48 -1.59
CA GLU A 325 -16.13 -19.09 -0.27
C GLU A 325 -17.59 -19.08 0.21
N GLU A 326 -17.93 -20.00 1.12
CA GLU A 326 -19.24 -20.01 1.79
C GLU A 326 -19.39 -18.79 2.71
N VAL A 327 -20.54 -18.10 2.62
CA VAL A 327 -20.80 -16.90 3.41
C VAL A 327 -22.06 -17.09 4.23
N SER A 328 -21.88 -17.35 5.53
CA SER A 328 -23.00 -17.53 6.46
C SER A 328 -23.89 -16.30 6.52
N GLY A 329 -25.21 -16.52 6.51
CA GLY A 329 -26.23 -15.47 6.57
C GLY A 329 -26.41 -14.64 5.30
N ALA A 330 -25.65 -14.91 4.22
CA ALA A 330 -25.88 -14.28 2.93
C ALA A 330 -27.10 -14.90 2.23
N ALA A 331 -27.87 -14.09 1.52
CA ALA A 331 -28.94 -14.58 0.65
C ALA A 331 -28.43 -14.88 -0.76
N MET A 332 -27.42 -14.13 -1.20
CA MET A 332 -26.71 -14.31 -2.46
C MET A 332 -25.28 -13.77 -2.34
N VAL A 333 -24.33 -14.41 -3.00
CA VAL A 333 -22.93 -13.96 -3.07
C VAL A 333 -22.46 -13.93 -4.51
N ASN A 334 -21.60 -12.97 -4.82
CA ASN A 334 -20.89 -12.86 -6.08
C ASN A 334 -19.39 -12.67 -5.80
N PHE A 335 -18.55 -13.38 -6.54
CA PHE A 335 -17.09 -13.26 -6.47
C PHE A 335 -16.51 -12.96 -7.85
N PHE A 336 -15.44 -12.20 -7.88
CA PHE A 336 -14.58 -12.01 -9.04
C PHE A 336 -13.16 -12.42 -8.66
N SER A 337 -12.60 -13.41 -9.36
CA SER A 337 -11.24 -13.91 -9.16
C SER A 337 -10.45 -14.00 -10.46
N TYR A 338 -9.13 -14.02 -10.31
CA TYR A 338 -8.18 -14.39 -11.37
C TYR A 338 -7.78 -15.87 -11.30
N ASN A 339 -8.13 -16.58 -10.23
CA ASN A 339 -7.86 -18.00 -10.07
C ASN A 339 -9.09 -18.82 -10.46
N ASP A 340 -8.81 -19.96 -11.11
CA ASP A 340 -9.80 -20.98 -11.38
C ASP A 340 -9.94 -21.85 -10.13
N THR A 341 -11.09 -21.76 -9.47
CA THR A 341 -11.32 -22.37 -8.16
C THR A 341 -12.66 -23.08 -8.20
N GLU A 342 -12.60 -24.40 -8.10
CA GLU A 342 -13.81 -25.21 -8.02
C GLU A 342 -14.32 -25.26 -6.59
N LEU A 343 -15.55 -24.75 -6.38
CA LEU A 343 -16.26 -24.86 -5.11
C LEU A 343 -17.69 -25.37 -5.36
N PRO A 344 -18.07 -26.55 -4.83
CA PRO A 344 -19.40 -27.12 -5.06
C PRO A 344 -20.55 -26.16 -4.72
N GLY A 345 -21.55 -26.11 -5.60
CA GLY A 345 -22.73 -25.27 -5.43
C GLY A 345 -22.56 -23.81 -5.86
N PHE A 346 -21.39 -23.41 -6.32
CA PHE A 346 -21.19 -22.15 -7.03
C PHE A 346 -21.34 -22.34 -8.53
N TYR A 347 -22.07 -21.42 -9.17
CA TYR A 347 -22.01 -21.28 -10.61
C TYR A 347 -20.79 -20.44 -10.99
N GLN A 348 -20.02 -20.93 -11.97
CA GLN A 348 -18.85 -20.25 -12.50
C GLN A 348 -19.10 -19.77 -13.93
N LYS A 349 -18.74 -18.52 -14.20
CA LYS A 349 -18.67 -17.95 -15.54
C LYS A 349 -17.25 -17.53 -15.85
N VAL A 350 -16.68 -18.13 -16.88
CA VAL A 350 -15.38 -17.71 -17.41
C VAL A 350 -15.54 -16.43 -18.24
N GLY A 351 -14.66 -15.48 -18.02
CA GLY A 351 -14.50 -14.27 -18.81
C GLY A 351 -13.06 -14.08 -19.23
N LEU A 352 -12.83 -13.17 -20.16
CA LEU A 352 -11.50 -12.78 -20.61
C LEU A 352 -11.28 -11.30 -20.30
N THR A 353 -10.05 -10.90 -20.00
CA THR A 353 -9.67 -9.50 -19.78
C THR A 353 -8.31 -9.20 -20.40
N THR A 354 -7.91 -7.93 -20.45
CA THR A 354 -6.57 -7.50 -20.87
C THR A 354 -5.84 -6.86 -19.69
N ILE A 355 -4.63 -7.33 -19.39
CA ILE A 355 -3.79 -6.86 -18.28
C ILE A 355 -2.54 -6.16 -18.84
N ILE A 356 -2.32 -4.93 -18.39
CA ILE A 356 -1.08 -4.19 -18.63
C ILE A 356 -0.15 -4.39 -17.43
N ASN A 357 1.10 -4.74 -17.70
CA ASN A 357 2.15 -4.77 -16.70
C ASN A 357 2.57 -3.33 -16.34
N LEU A 358 2.56 -2.99 -15.06
CA LEU A 358 2.94 -1.65 -14.58
C LEU A 358 4.35 -1.60 -13.99
N THR A 359 5.11 -2.70 -14.04
CA THR A 359 6.52 -2.69 -13.61
C THR A 359 7.39 -1.88 -14.58
N ASP A 360 7.05 -1.89 -15.87
CA ASP A 360 7.81 -1.24 -16.95
C ASP A 360 7.67 0.29 -16.92
N ASP A 361 8.62 1.04 -17.49
CA ASP A 361 8.54 2.51 -17.50
C ASP A 361 7.28 3.01 -18.21
N LEU A 362 6.76 4.18 -17.84
CA LEU A 362 5.57 4.73 -18.47
C LEU A 362 5.75 4.97 -19.98
N ASN A 363 6.97 5.33 -20.42
CA ASN A 363 7.25 5.52 -21.84
C ASN A 363 7.20 4.19 -22.59
N ASP A 364 7.69 3.11 -21.99
CA ASP A 364 7.64 1.75 -22.56
C ASP A 364 6.19 1.24 -22.61
N ILE A 365 5.42 1.47 -21.55
CA ILE A 365 3.98 1.17 -21.56
C ILE A 365 3.27 1.93 -22.68
N PHE A 366 3.56 3.24 -22.83
CA PHE A 366 2.93 4.07 -23.85
C PHE A 366 3.35 3.68 -25.28
N SER A 367 4.60 3.25 -25.49
CA SER A 367 5.11 2.84 -26.80
C SER A 367 4.40 1.58 -27.31
N ASN A 368 3.99 0.70 -26.40
CA ASN A 368 3.20 -0.50 -26.69
C ASN A 368 1.75 -0.23 -27.11
N PHE A 369 1.24 1.00 -26.93
CA PHE A 369 -0.11 1.35 -27.38
C PHE A 369 -0.17 1.43 -28.91
N ARG A 370 -1.31 1.08 -29.52
CA ARG A 370 -1.47 1.16 -30.99
C ARG A 370 -1.30 2.59 -31.49
N GLN A 371 -0.22 2.85 -32.23
CA GLN A 371 0.25 4.20 -32.59
C GLN A 371 -0.82 5.11 -33.22
N LYS A 372 -1.45 4.66 -34.32
CA LYS A 372 -2.42 5.47 -35.08
C LYS A 372 -3.80 5.57 -34.43
N PHE A 373 -4.09 4.77 -33.40
CA PHE A 373 -5.43 4.61 -32.81
C PHE A 373 -5.54 5.10 -31.36
N ILE A 374 -4.53 4.82 -30.54
CA ILE A 374 -4.48 5.21 -29.12
C ILE A 374 -3.51 6.37 -28.93
N GLN A 375 -2.22 6.19 -29.22
CA GLN A 375 -1.19 7.21 -28.95
C GLN A 375 -1.52 8.55 -29.62
N LYS A 376 -1.84 8.53 -30.93
CA LYS A 376 -2.21 9.74 -31.69
C LYS A 376 -3.43 10.46 -31.09
N GLN A 377 -4.42 9.71 -30.60
CA GLN A 377 -5.65 10.28 -30.05
C GLN A 377 -5.45 10.81 -28.63
N ILE A 378 -4.59 10.19 -27.82
CA ILE A 378 -4.17 10.72 -26.52
C ILE A 378 -3.49 12.09 -26.72
N ARG A 379 -2.47 12.15 -27.58
CA ARG A 379 -1.76 13.41 -27.91
C ARG A 379 -2.68 14.50 -28.45
N ARG A 380 -3.66 14.13 -29.30
CA ARG A 380 -4.69 15.06 -29.77
C ARG A 380 -5.59 15.56 -28.64
N GLY A 381 -6.00 14.69 -27.73
CA GLY A 381 -6.78 15.08 -26.56
C GLY A 381 -6.03 16.06 -25.66
N GLU A 382 -4.73 15.86 -25.46
CA GLU A 382 -3.85 16.78 -24.72
C GLU A 382 -3.76 18.13 -25.43
N LYS A 383 -3.56 18.14 -26.75
CA LYS A 383 -3.56 19.36 -27.56
C LYS A 383 -4.90 20.09 -27.50
N ASN A 384 -6.00 19.34 -27.45
CA ASN A 384 -7.36 19.85 -27.26
C ASN A 384 -7.66 20.24 -25.80
N LYS A 385 -6.67 20.21 -24.91
CA LYS A 385 -6.76 20.63 -23.50
C LYS A 385 -7.84 19.87 -22.73
N ILE A 386 -8.07 18.60 -23.06
CA ILE A 386 -8.94 17.73 -22.25
C ILE A 386 -8.24 17.47 -20.92
N LEU A 387 -8.89 17.85 -19.82
CA LEU A 387 -8.35 17.71 -18.48
C LEU A 387 -8.93 16.46 -17.82
N VAL A 388 -8.06 15.51 -17.49
CA VAL A 388 -8.45 14.34 -16.67
C VAL A 388 -7.94 14.54 -15.25
N ARG A 389 -8.79 14.30 -14.26
CA ARG A 389 -8.43 14.38 -12.84
C ARG A 389 -8.96 13.18 -12.07
N CYS A 390 -8.14 12.65 -11.16
CA CYS A 390 -8.63 11.83 -10.07
C CYS A 390 -9.57 12.70 -9.22
N SER A 391 -10.77 12.20 -8.93
CA SER A 391 -11.85 12.95 -8.30
C SER A 391 -12.35 12.22 -7.06
N ARG A 392 -12.64 12.99 -6.01
CA ARG A 392 -13.40 12.52 -4.83
C ARG A 392 -14.90 12.79 -4.96
N ASP A 393 -15.31 13.46 -6.04
CA ASP A 393 -16.70 13.81 -6.28
C ASP A 393 -17.50 12.61 -6.80
N THR A 394 -18.01 11.84 -5.85
CA THR A 394 -18.87 10.69 -6.14
C THR A 394 -20.22 11.09 -6.73
N LYS A 395 -20.69 12.34 -6.53
CA LYS A 395 -22.01 12.80 -6.98
C LYS A 395 -21.99 13.00 -8.50
N LYS A 396 -20.98 13.71 -9.03
CA LYS A 396 -20.81 13.93 -10.48
C LYS A 396 -20.70 12.62 -11.24
N PHE A 397 -19.87 11.69 -10.77
CA PHE A 397 -19.76 10.38 -11.41
C PHE A 397 -21.07 9.60 -11.40
N LYS A 398 -21.80 9.56 -10.27
CA LYS A 398 -23.11 8.90 -10.17
C LYS A 398 -24.15 9.51 -11.11
N GLN A 399 -24.10 10.81 -11.35
CA GLN A 399 -24.99 11.48 -12.31
C GLN A 399 -24.66 11.04 -13.73
N LEU A 400 -23.39 11.18 -14.14
CA LEU A 400 -22.91 10.78 -15.46
C LEU A 400 -23.21 9.31 -15.76
N TYR A 401 -22.95 8.42 -14.81
CA TYR A 401 -23.21 6.98 -14.93
C TYR A 401 -24.70 6.67 -15.14
N ARG A 402 -25.60 7.35 -14.41
CA ARG A 402 -27.05 7.18 -14.57
C ARG A 402 -27.53 7.65 -15.94
N GLN A 403 -27.04 8.79 -16.41
CA GLN A 403 -27.37 9.33 -17.74
C GLN A 403 -26.89 8.40 -18.86
N PHE A 404 -25.64 7.93 -18.79
CA PHE A 404 -25.08 6.99 -19.76
C PHE A 404 -25.90 5.69 -19.84
N ARG A 405 -26.29 5.12 -18.70
CA ARG A 405 -27.10 3.89 -18.68
C ARG A 405 -28.51 4.10 -19.22
N GLY A 406 -29.15 5.23 -18.87
CA GLY A 406 -30.45 5.59 -19.42
C GLY A 406 -30.41 5.70 -20.94
N PHE A 407 -29.40 6.40 -21.48
CA PHE A 407 -29.23 6.57 -22.92
C PHE A 407 -28.98 5.24 -23.66
N ASN A 408 -28.25 4.30 -23.04
CA ASN A 408 -27.96 2.99 -23.63
C ASN A 408 -28.99 1.90 -23.26
N ASN A 409 -30.13 2.26 -22.66
CA ASN A 409 -31.16 1.31 -22.20
C ASN A 409 -30.61 0.17 -21.31
N LEU A 410 -29.61 0.48 -20.48
CA LEU A 410 -29.00 -0.48 -19.58
C LEU A 410 -29.76 -0.55 -18.24
N PRO A 411 -29.85 -1.73 -17.58
CA PRO A 411 -30.56 -1.88 -16.31
C PRO A 411 -30.07 -0.93 -15.22
N LYS A 412 -30.91 -0.53 -14.26
CA LYS A 412 -30.43 0.29 -13.13
C LYS A 412 -29.53 -0.55 -12.20
N GLU A 413 -28.41 0.02 -11.75
CA GLU A 413 -27.49 -0.62 -10.82
C GLU A 413 -27.28 0.22 -9.54
N ARG A 414 -27.07 -0.46 -8.41
CA ARG A 414 -26.78 0.20 -7.13
C ARG A 414 -25.30 0.60 -7.06
N LEU A 415 -25.01 1.82 -7.51
CA LEU A 415 -23.64 2.35 -7.59
C LEU A 415 -23.03 2.76 -6.23
N GLY A 416 -23.87 2.95 -5.21
CA GLY A 416 -23.49 3.53 -3.92
C GLY A 416 -22.31 2.83 -3.24
N PRO A 417 -22.36 1.51 -3.03
CA PRO A 417 -21.28 0.77 -2.38
C PRO A 417 -20.01 0.70 -3.24
N VAL A 418 -20.14 0.48 -4.55
CA VAL A 418 -19.00 0.33 -5.47
C VAL A 418 -18.16 1.61 -5.55
N VAL A 419 -18.82 2.75 -5.66
CA VAL A 419 -18.16 4.06 -5.78
C VAL A 419 -17.42 4.46 -4.50
N LYS A 420 -17.83 3.95 -3.33
CA LYS A 420 -17.08 4.16 -2.09
C LYS A 420 -15.78 3.36 -2.03
N ALA A 421 -15.69 2.29 -2.82
CA ALA A 421 -14.59 1.35 -2.78
C ALA A 421 -13.58 1.54 -3.93
N GLY A 422 -13.87 2.41 -4.90
CA GLY A 422 -13.02 2.64 -6.07
C GLY A 422 -12.53 4.07 -6.23
N ASP A 423 -11.49 4.23 -7.03
CA ASP A 423 -10.96 5.52 -7.47
C ASP A 423 -11.75 6.01 -8.70
N ILE A 424 -12.09 7.30 -8.73
CA ILE A 424 -12.86 7.92 -9.81
C ILE A 424 -11.97 8.85 -10.62
N PHE A 425 -12.07 8.78 -11.93
CA PHE A 425 -11.48 9.74 -12.85
C PHE A 425 -12.58 10.45 -13.62
N LEU A 426 -12.44 11.76 -13.80
CA LEU A 426 -13.37 12.58 -14.56
C LEU A 426 -12.59 13.36 -15.63
N ALA A 427 -13.10 13.35 -16.86
CA ALA A 427 -12.53 14.07 -18.00
C ALA A 427 -13.41 15.28 -18.35
N TYR A 428 -12.77 16.43 -18.50
CA TYR A 428 -13.40 17.70 -18.80
C TYR A 428 -12.87 18.27 -20.12
N TYR A 429 -13.78 18.83 -20.92
CA TYR A 429 -13.44 19.64 -22.09
C TYR A 429 -13.95 21.06 -21.84
N GLY A 430 -13.03 22.02 -21.67
CA GLY A 430 -13.36 23.30 -21.05
C GLY A 430 -13.93 23.10 -19.65
N ASN A 431 -15.14 23.61 -19.40
CA ASN A 431 -15.86 23.44 -18.13
C ASN A 431 -16.88 22.29 -18.15
N LYS A 432 -17.02 21.58 -19.28
CA LYS A 432 -18.02 20.50 -19.44
C LYS A 432 -17.43 19.14 -19.06
N LEU A 433 -18.15 18.36 -18.25
CA LEU A 433 -17.82 16.98 -17.93
C LEU A 433 -18.21 16.07 -19.10
N VAL A 434 -17.25 15.38 -19.72
CA VAL A 434 -17.47 14.61 -20.95
C VAL A 434 -17.36 13.10 -20.75
N ALA A 435 -16.51 12.65 -19.83
CA ALA A 435 -16.33 11.23 -19.52
C ALA A 435 -15.94 11.00 -18.06
N GLY A 436 -16.13 9.77 -17.61
CA GLY A 436 -15.80 9.33 -16.26
C GLY A 436 -15.45 7.85 -16.23
N GLY A 437 -14.60 7.46 -15.27
CA GLY A 437 -14.27 6.07 -15.00
C GLY A 437 -14.23 5.78 -13.52
N LEU A 438 -14.62 4.55 -13.16
CA LEU A 438 -14.50 4.01 -11.81
C LEU A 438 -13.59 2.78 -11.86
N PHE A 439 -12.59 2.77 -10.98
CA PHE A 439 -11.57 1.73 -10.91
C PHE A 439 -11.55 1.12 -9.53
N LEU A 440 -11.53 -0.22 -9.45
CA LEU A 440 -11.41 -0.96 -8.20
C LEU A 440 -9.99 -1.50 -8.08
N GLY A 441 -9.41 -1.52 -6.90
CA GLY A 441 -8.07 -2.07 -6.73
C GLY A 441 -7.84 -2.65 -5.35
N ASN A 442 -6.93 -3.62 -5.28
CA ASN A 442 -6.51 -4.26 -4.03
C ASN A 442 -5.10 -3.86 -3.59
N GLY A 443 -4.49 -2.87 -4.23
CA GLY A 443 -3.10 -2.45 -4.00
C GLY A 443 -2.04 -3.23 -4.81
N THR A 444 -2.42 -4.30 -5.52
CA THR A 444 -1.55 -5.02 -6.46
C THR A 444 -2.05 -4.85 -7.89
N ILE A 445 -3.34 -5.05 -8.11
CA ILE A 445 -4.02 -4.86 -9.40
C ILE A 445 -5.11 -3.80 -9.29
N MET A 446 -5.18 -2.90 -10.27
CA MET A 446 -6.27 -1.94 -10.44
C MET A 446 -7.07 -2.30 -11.68
N ARG A 447 -8.38 -2.46 -11.54
CA ARG A 447 -9.31 -2.87 -12.59
C ARG A 447 -10.29 -1.76 -12.96
N ALA A 448 -10.42 -1.50 -14.26
CA ALA A 448 -11.49 -0.69 -14.81
C ALA A 448 -12.84 -1.38 -14.59
N TRP A 449 -13.66 -0.81 -13.71
CA TRP A 449 -14.99 -1.34 -13.41
C TRP A 449 -16.04 -0.77 -14.36
N ALA A 450 -16.01 0.55 -14.59
CA ALA A 450 -16.85 1.18 -15.59
C ALA A 450 -16.15 2.38 -16.23
N LEU A 451 -16.40 2.55 -17.53
CA LEU A 451 -16.07 3.73 -18.30
C LEU A 451 -17.38 4.25 -18.89
N VAL A 452 -17.67 5.53 -18.69
CA VAL A 452 -18.93 6.17 -19.10
C VAL A 452 -18.64 7.53 -19.72
N SER A 453 -19.45 7.92 -20.70
CA SER A 453 -19.36 9.23 -21.34
C SER A 453 -20.72 9.89 -21.48
N TYR A 454 -20.73 11.22 -21.60
CA TYR A 454 -21.99 11.96 -21.76
C TYR A 454 -22.65 11.64 -23.13
N PRO A 455 -23.99 11.57 -23.21
CA PRO A 455 -24.72 11.48 -24.48
C PRO A 455 -24.44 12.70 -25.39
N LYS A 456 -24.62 12.55 -26.70
CA LYS A 456 -23.89 13.25 -27.78
C LYS A 456 -24.30 14.71 -28.11
N ASP A 457 -24.98 15.45 -27.24
CA ASP A 457 -25.69 16.64 -27.73
C ASP A 457 -24.84 17.93 -27.78
N ASP A 458 -23.74 17.99 -27.02
CA ASP A 458 -23.00 19.24 -26.79
C ASP A 458 -21.51 19.20 -27.16
N VAL A 459 -20.96 18.01 -27.45
CA VAL A 459 -19.53 17.79 -27.66
C VAL A 459 -19.32 16.75 -28.77
N SER A 460 -18.39 17.01 -29.68
CA SER A 460 -18.15 16.12 -30.81
C SER A 460 -17.74 14.71 -30.38
N ARG A 461 -18.12 13.70 -31.17
CA ARG A 461 -17.76 12.29 -30.92
C ARG A 461 -16.25 12.08 -30.83
N GLU A 462 -15.47 12.85 -31.59
CA GLU A 462 -14.01 12.77 -31.57
C GLU A 462 -13.45 13.20 -30.21
N ILE A 463 -13.91 14.33 -29.65
CA ILE A 463 -13.48 14.81 -28.33
C ILE A 463 -13.84 13.80 -27.24
N VAL A 464 -15.05 13.22 -27.27
CA VAL A 464 -15.44 12.16 -26.33
C VAL A 464 -14.55 10.93 -26.47
N GLY A 465 -14.21 10.55 -27.70
CA GLY A 465 -13.28 9.45 -27.98
C GLY A 465 -11.87 9.71 -27.43
N GLN A 466 -11.36 10.93 -27.55
CA GLN A 466 -10.08 11.34 -26.99
C GLN A 466 -10.12 11.35 -25.46
N ALA A 467 -11.21 11.86 -24.87
CA ALA A 467 -11.40 11.90 -23.42
C ALA A 467 -11.39 10.51 -22.78
N ASN A 468 -12.06 9.51 -23.38
CA ASN A 468 -12.03 8.13 -22.87
C ASN A 468 -10.62 7.52 -22.90
N ARG A 469 -9.82 7.81 -23.93
CA ARG A 469 -8.43 7.33 -24.03
C ARG A 469 -7.52 7.99 -23.02
N LEU A 470 -7.64 9.30 -22.87
CA LEU A 470 -6.92 10.05 -21.84
C LEU A 470 -7.30 9.60 -20.44
N LEU A 471 -8.56 9.22 -20.22
CA LEU A 471 -9.04 8.76 -18.93
C LEU A 471 -8.35 7.46 -18.52
N LEU A 472 -8.27 6.49 -19.44
CA LEU A 472 -7.53 5.25 -19.20
C LEU A 472 -6.03 5.51 -19.03
N TRP A 473 -5.44 6.37 -19.86
CA TRP A 473 -4.02 6.72 -19.73
C TRP A 473 -3.68 7.35 -18.38
N ALA A 474 -4.50 8.32 -17.93
CA ALA A 474 -4.35 8.94 -16.62
C ALA A 474 -4.52 7.92 -15.48
N ALA A 475 -5.46 6.97 -15.60
CA ALA A 475 -5.67 5.92 -14.61
C ALA A 475 -4.49 4.93 -14.55
N ILE A 476 -3.92 4.56 -15.70
CA ILE A 476 -2.70 3.72 -15.79
C ILE A 476 -1.52 4.42 -15.12
N GLY A 477 -1.26 5.67 -15.50
CA GLY A 477 -0.19 6.48 -14.91
C GLY A 477 -0.36 6.67 -13.39
N TYR A 478 -1.60 6.93 -12.96
CA TYR A 478 -1.92 7.00 -11.54
C TYR A 478 -1.66 5.67 -10.83
N ALA A 479 -2.16 4.55 -11.35
CA ALA A 479 -2.00 3.23 -10.75
C ALA A 479 -0.52 2.90 -10.54
N LYS A 480 0.33 3.13 -11.55
CA LYS A 480 1.79 2.98 -11.40
C LYS A 480 2.33 3.92 -10.32
N SER A 481 1.95 5.19 -10.33
CA SER A 481 2.44 6.19 -9.37
C SER A 481 2.11 5.88 -7.91
N VAL A 482 1.04 5.12 -7.65
CA VAL A 482 0.63 4.68 -6.30
C VAL A 482 0.95 3.21 -6.02
N GLY A 483 1.78 2.58 -6.85
CA GLY A 483 2.39 1.29 -6.55
C GLY A 483 1.65 0.05 -7.04
N TYR A 484 0.66 0.17 -7.91
CA TYR A 484 0.08 -1.02 -8.55
C TYR A 484 1.09 -1.65 -9.52
N THR A 485 1.11 -2.98 -9.59
CA THR A 485 1.99 -3.72 -10.52
C THR A 485 1.24 -4.18 -11.76
N LYS A 486 -0.09 -4.18 -11.74
CA LYS A 486 -0.94 -4.59 -12.85
C LYS A 486 -2.13 -3.64 -13.04
N PHE A 487 -2.51 -3.40 -14.29
CA PHE A 487 -3.73 -2.68 -14.65
C PHE A 487 -4.64 -3.55 -15.51
N ASP A 488 -5.87 -3.76 -15.07
CA ASP A 488 -6.86 -4.58 -15.76
C ASP A 488 -7.88 -3.67 -16.47
N LEU A 489 -7.96 -3.78 -17.80
CA LEU A 489 -8.86 -2.96 -18.64
C LEU A 489 -10.34 -3.41 -18.58
N GLY A 490 -10.63 -4.44 -17.77
CA GLY A 490 -11.95 -5.03 -17.58
C GLY A 490 -12.34 -5.95 -18.74
N GLY A 491 -13.43 -6.70 -18.55
CA GLY A 491 -13.80 -7.82 -19.44
C GLY A 491 -13.87 -7.49 -20.94
N ILE A 492 -13.41 -8.44 -21.76
CA ILE A 492 -13.43 -8.44 -23.22
C ILE A 492 -14.14 -9.69 -23.75
N SER A 493 -14.63 -9.62 -24.98
CA SER A 493 -15.24 -10.76 -25.69
C SER A 493 -14.89 -10.68 -27.17
N PRO A 494 -13.63 -10.97 -27.56
CA PRO A 494 -13.14 -10.78 -28.92
C PRO A 494 -13.88 -11.65 -29.94
N ASP A 495 -14.33 -12.84 -29.53
CA ASP A 495 -15.01 -13.82 -30.39
C ASP A 495 -16.55 -13.75 -30.29
N SER A 496 -17.10 -12.70 -29.69
CA SER A 496 -18.55 -12.53 -29.52
C SER A 496 -19.24 -12.31 -30.87
N ALA A 497 -20.42 -12.91 -31.08
CA ALA A 497 -21.28 -12.62 -32.24
C ALA A 497 -21.74 -11.15 -32.31
N ASN A 498 -21.87 -10.48 -31.16
CA ASN A 498 -22.18 -9.06 -31.08
C ASN A 498 -20.98 -8.18 -31.47
N SER A 499 -21.09 -7.44 -32.57
CA SER A 499 -20.03 -6.58 -33.12
C SER A 499 -19.56 -5.50 -32.15
N HIS A 500 -20.46 -4.92 -31.35
CA HIS A 500 -20.10 -3.91 -30.35
C HIS A 500 -19.14 -4.48 -29.29
N LEU A 501 -19.31 -5.74 -28.89
CA LEU A 501 -18.41 -6.40 -27.93
C LEU A 501 -17.03 -6.68 -28.53
N ARG A 502 -16.96 -6.99 -29.84
CA ARG A 502 -15.69 -7.15 -30.56
C ARG A 502 -14.92 -5.83 -30.66
N THR A 503 -15.59 -4.75 -31.08
CA THR A 503 -14.98 -3.41 -31.15
C THR A 503 -14.52 -2.91 -29.78
N LEU A 504 -15.26 -3.23 -28.71
CA LEU A 504 -14.83 -2.91 -27.34
C LEU A 504 -13.59 -3.70 -26.91
N ALA A 505 -13.48 -4.97 -27.31
CA ALA A 505 -12.28 -5.78 -27.09
C ALA A 505 -11.07 -5.17 -27.82
N GLU A 506 -11.22 -4.87 -29.12
CA GLU A 506 -10.17 -4.21 -29.93
C GLU A 506 -9.73 -2.86 -29.34
N PHE A 507 -10.68 -2.08 -28.80
CA PHE A 507 -10.37 -0.81 -28.14
C PHE A 507 -9.48 -1.00 -26.92
N LYS A 508 -9.78 -1.98 -26.07
CA LYS A 508 -9.01 -2.26 -24.85
C LYS A 508 -7.64 -2.85 -25.20
N GLU A 509 -7.60 -3.83 -26.09
CA GLU A 509 -6.35 -4.46 -26.54
C GLU A 509 -5.42 -3.49 -27.28
N ALA A 510 -5.95 -2.40 -27.83
CA ALA A 510 -5.12 -1.36 -28.44
C ALA A 510 -4.29 -0.56 -27.42
N PHE A 511 -4.53 -0.69 -26.12
CA PHE A 511 -3.64 -0.20 -25.06
C PHE A 511 -2.50 -1.20 -24.74
N GLY A 512 -2.35 -2.26 -25.55
CA GLY A 512 -1.38 -3.32 -25.30
C GLY A 512 -1.82 -4.24 -24.16
N GLY A 513 -0.84 -4.89 -23.53
CA GLY A 513 -1.07 -5.86 -22.47
C GLY A 513 -1.43 -7.25 -22.99
N GLU A 514 -1.65 -8.17 -22.05
CA GLU A 514 -1.85 -9.59 -22.32
C GLU A 514 -3.25 -10.04 -21.93
N ARG A 515 -3.82 -10.98 -22.70
CA ARG A 515 -5.12 -11.59 -22.39
C ARG A 515 -4.98 -12.50 -21.17
N GLN A 516 -5.84 -12.34 -20.19
CA GLN A 516 -5.92 -13.21 -19.02
C GLN A 516 -7.35 -13.68 -18.77
N LYS A 517 -7.53 -14.96 -18.44
CA LYS A 517 -8.81 -15.50 -17.97
C LYS A 517 -9.18 -14.89 -16.62
N THR A 518 -10.48 -14.72 -16.42
CA THR A 518 -11.08 -14.24 -15.18
C THR A 518 -12.32 -15.07 -14.88
N TYR A 519 -12.68 -15.18 -13.61
CA TYR A 519 -13.74 -16.06 -13.17
C TYR A 519 -14.73 -15.29 -12.31
N TYR A 520 -16.00 -15.37 -12.69
CA TYR A 520 -17.11 -14.82 -11.94
C TYR A 520 -17.88 -15.96 -11.33
N TYR A 521 -17.98 -15.96 -10.00
CA TYR A 521 -18.74 -16.97 -9.27
C TYR A 521 -20.00 -16.33 -8.69
N TYR A 522 -21.09 -17.08 -8.66
CA TYR A 522 -22.22 -16.72 -7.82
C TYR A 522 -22.88 -17.93 -7.20
N LYS A 523 -23.50 -17.71 -6.04
CA LYS A 523 -24.33 -18.70 -5.35
C LYS A 523 -25.54 -18.01 -4.74
N VAL A 524 -26.70 -18.66 -4.87
CA VAL A 524 -27.96 -18.20 -4.27
C VAL A 524 -28.32 -19.14 -3.12
N TYR A 525 -28.20 -18.63 -1.89
CA TYR A 525 -28.52 -19.37 -0.67
C TYR A 525 -30.03 -19.38 -0.40
N SER A 526 -30.70 -18.26 -0.64
CA SER A 526 -32.12 -18.11 -0.33
C SER A 526 -33.00 -18.83 -1.34
N SER A 527 -33.82 -19.77 -0.86
CA SER A 527 -34.82 -20.48 -1.65
C SER A 527 -35.81 -19.53 -2.33
N VAL A 528 -36.19 -18.43 -1.66
CA VAL A 528 -37.11 -17.41 -2.20
C VAL A 528 -36.50 -16.70 -3.40
N ILE A 529 -35.23 -16.28 -3.30
CA ILE A 529 -34.52 -15.65 -4.42
C ILE A 529 -34.36 -16.65 -5.56
N ARG A 530 -33.99 -17.89 -5.24
CA ARG A 530 -33.79 -18.95 -6.23
C ARG A 530 -35.08 -19.18 -7.03
N TRP A 531 -36.22 -19.31 -6.35
CA TRP A 531 -37.53 -19.45 -6.98
C TRP A 531 -37.87 -18.25 -7.87
N TRP A 532 -37.69 -17.03 -7.35
CA TRP A 532 -37.96 -15.80 -8.12
C TRP A 532 -37.09 -15.68 -9.38
N MET A 533 -35.80 -16.03 -9.29
CA MET A 533 -34.90 -16.01 -10.46
C MET A 533 -35.29 -17.09 -11.48
N ARG A 534 -35.68 -18.29 -11.05
CA ARG A 534 -36.18 -19.33 -11.96
C ARG A 534 -37.46 -18.87 -12.68
N TRP A 535 -38.39 -18.24 -11.96
CA TRP A 535 -39.61 -17.66 -12.55
C TRP A 535 -39.29 -16.56 -13.57
N LYS A 536 -38.21 -15.79 -13.36
CA LYS A 536 -37.69 -14.80 -14.32
C LYS A 536 -36.89 -15.41 -15.50
N GLY A 537 -36.78 -16.73 -15.59
CA GLY A 537 -36.15 -17.43 -16.70
C GLY A 537 -34.63 -17.64 -16.57
N PHE A 538 -34.05 -17.42 -15.39
CA PHE A 538 -32.63 -17.74 -15.17
C PHE A 538 -32.44 -19.26 -15.03
N LYS A 539 -31.66 -19.87 -15.93
CA LYS A 539 -31.49 -21.33 -16.03
C LYS A 539 -30.50 -21.94 -15.03
N HIS A 540 -29.62 -21.14 -14.42
CA HIS A 540 -28.54 -21.62 -13.56
C HIS A 540 -28.62 -20.99 -12.15
N VAL A 541 -29.62 -21.36 -11.34
CA VAL A 541 -29.86 -20.76 -10.01
C VAL A 541 -30.17 -21.77 -8.93
#